data_AF-A0A3E3E221-F1
#
_entry.id   AF-A0A3E3E221-F1
#
_cell.length_a   1.000
_cell.length_b   1.000
_cell.length_c   1.000
_cell.angle_alpha   90.00
_cell.angle_beta   90.00
_cell.angle_gamma   90.00
#
_symmetry.space_group_name_H-M   'P 1'
#
loop_
_entity.id
_entity.type
_entity.pdbx_description
1 polymer ?
#
loop_
_entity_poly.entity_id
_entity_poly.type
_entity_poly.pdbx_seq_one_letter_code
_entity_poly.pdbx_strand_id
1 'polypeptide(L)'
;MRKKIKKELLKLFLGELLSSLLFLFCYFIWFKENQIQIAYPVALLCFILFQGSFYWLICLLKLNNNFNDIKYIKIFLIFKYVDIILLAVYIPILVFSPSISKLYYIGSIFLISFTLIEYINYYIVRLSYPKISILMEKITNKKLTKSSLAKDIERIKNI
;
A
#
# COMPACT_ATOMS: atom_id res chain seq x y z
N MET A 1 17.62 20.88 7.87
CA MET A 1 16.52 20.33 7.04
C MET A 1 16.62 18.82 6.77
N ARG A 2 17.73 18.32 6.19
CA ARG A 2 17.89 16.88 5.85
C ARG A 2 17.69 15.88 7.00
N LYS A 3 18.14 16.20 8.23
CA LYS A 3 17.94 15.35 9.41
C LYS A 3 16.46 15.14 9.78
N LYS A 4 15.61 16.17 9.61
CA LYS A 4 14.17 16.09 9.89
C LYS A 4 13.46 15.18 8.88
N ILE A 5 13.75 15.36 7.59
CA ILE A 5 13.21 14.54 6.50
C ILE A 5 13.60 13.07 6.68
N LYS A 6 14.86 12.79 7.03
CA LYS A 6 15.30 11.41 7.33
C LYS A 6 14.51 10.77 8.47
N LYS A 7 14.28 11.50 9.57
CA LYS A 7 13.47 11.00 10.69
C LYS A 7 12.02 10.72 10.27
N GLU A 8 11.43 11.59 9.46
CA GLU A 8 10.06 11.39 8.96
C GLU A 8 9.97 10.17 8.03
N LEU A 9 10.92 9.99 7.11
CA LEU A 9 10.95 8.81 6.23
C LEU A 9 11.17 7.51 7.00
N LEU A 10 12.05 7.51 8.01
CA LEU A 10 12.24 6.35 8.89
C LEU A 10 10.96 6.03 9.68
N LYS A 11 10.24 7.06 10.14
CA LYS A 11 8.96 6.88 10.83
C LYS A 11 7.92 6.25 9.90
N LEU A 12 7.86 6.68 8.64
CA LEU A 12 6.95 6.10 7.63
C LEU A 12 7.33 4.65 7.33
N PHE A 13 8.61 4.37 7.06
CA PHE A 13 9.15 3.03 6.86
C PHE A 13 8.77 2.07 7.99
N LEU A 14 9.05 2.46 9.24
CA LEU A 14 8.76 1.66 10.43
C LEU A 14 7.25 1.52 10.67
N GLY A 15 6.49 2.58 10.42
CA GLY A 15 5.03 2.58 10.60
C GLY A 15 4.35 1.57 9.69
N GLU A 16 4.74 1.50 8.42
CA GLU A 16 4.17 0.57 7.45
C GLU A 16 4.62 -0.87 7.70
N LEU A 17 5.90 -1.06 8.05
CA LEU A 17 6.41 -2.37 8.45
C LEU A 17 5.64 -2.89 9.68
N LEU A 18 5.51 -2.06 10.71
CA LEU A 18 4.79 -2.41 11.92
C LEU A 18 3.30 -2.67 11.64
N SER A 19 2.66 -1.86 10.79
CA SER A 19 1.28 -2.07 10.36
C SER A 19 1.11 -3.45 9.70
N SER A 20 2.01 -3.82 8.78
CA SER A 20 1.97 -5.13 8.11
C SER A 20 2.09 -6.30 9.11
N LEU A 21 2.98 -6.17 10.09
CA LEU A 21 3.15 -7.17 11.15
C LEU A 21 1.92 -7.25 12.08
N LEU A 22 1.30 -6.10 12.41
CA LEU A 22 0.11 -6.05 13.24
C LEU A 22 -1.10 -6.67 12.53
N PHE A 23 -1.31 -6.41 11.24
CA PHE A 23 -2.38 -7.07 10.48
C PHE A 23 -2.19 -8.59 10.43
N LEU A 24 -0.95 -9.06 10.23
CA LEU A 24 -0.63 -10.48 10.26
C LEU A 24 -0.86 -11.08 11.66
N PHE A 25 -0.45 -10.38 12.71
CA PHE A 25 -0.66 -10.81 14.10
C PHE A 25 -2.15 -10.88 14.46
N CYS A 26 -2.92 -9.85 14.09
CA CYS A 26 -4.37 -9.83 14.26
C CYS A 26 -5.04 -11.00 13.52
N TYR A 27 -4.57 -11.34 12.32
CA TYR A 27 -5.08 -12.48 11.57
C TYR A 27 -4.94 -13.79 12.37
N PHE A 28 -3.75 -14.08 12.89
CA PHE A 28 -3.51 -15.31 13.65
C PHE A 28 -4.29 -15.40 14.98
N ILE A 29 -4.60 -14.27 15.62
CA ILE A 29 -5.38 -14.25 16.86
C ILE A 29 -6.88 -14.43 16.58
N TRP A 30 -7.41 -13.68 15.62
CA TRP A 30 -8.86 -13.55 15.40
C TRP A 30 -9.40 -14.60 14.45
N PHE A 31 -8.59 -15.06 13.48
CA PHE A 31 -8.99 -16.03 12.48
C PHE A 31 -8.20 -17.32 12.69
N LYS A 32 -8.80 -18.25 13.43
CA LYS A 32 -8.20 -19.56 13.75
C LYS A 32 -8.27 -20.56 12.60
N GLU A 33 -9.24 -20.37 11.70
CA GLU A 33 -9.39 -21.19 10.50
C GLU A 33 -8.66 -20.50 9.34
N ASN A 34 -7.85 -21.26 8.61
CA ASN A 34 -7.18 -20.81 7.38
C ASN A 34 -8.19 -20.72 6.24
N GLN A 35 -9.14 -19.79 6.36
CA GLN A 35 -10.12 -19.47 5.34
C GLN A 35 -9.45 -18.58 4.28
N ILE A 36 -9.38 -19.08 3.05
CA ILE A 36 -8.69 -18.38 1.94
C ILE A 36 -9.26 -16.99 1.68
N GLN A 37 -10.55 -16.79 1.99
CA GLN A 37 -11.30 -15.55 1.79
C GLN A 37 -10.82 -14.41 2.69
N ILE A 38 -10.25 -14.72 3.85
CA ILE A 38 -9.66 -13.75 4.78
C ILE A 38 -8.12 -13.77 4.72
N ALA A 39 -7.51 -14.94 4.54
CA ALA A 39 -6.06 -15.07 4.42
C ALA A 39 -5.52 -14.31 3.21
N TYR A 40 -6.19 -14.41 2.06
CA TYR A 40 -5.79 -13.75 0.83
C TYR A 40 -5.75 -12.21 0.96
N PRO A 41 -6.83 -11.52 1.39
CA PRO A 41 -6.80 -10.06 1.48
C PRO A 41 -5.86 -9.57 2.60
N VAL A 42 -5.66 -10.33 3.69
CA VAL A 42 -4.61 -10.01 4.68
C VAL A 42 -3.23 -10.08 4.03
N ALA A 43 -2.91 -11.17 3.32
CA ALA A 43 -1.62 -11.33 2.67
C ALA A 43 -1.38 -10.24 1.62
N LEU A 44 -2.40 -9.92 0.81
CA LEU A 44 -2.33 -8.87 -0.20
C LEU A 44 -2.12 -7.49 0.45
N LEU A 45 -2.83 -7.19 1.53
CA LEU A 45 -2.64 -5.94 2.27
C LEU A 45 -1.21 -5.83 2.81
N CYS A 46 -0.71 -6.88 3.47
CA CYS A 46 0.66 -6.93 3.98
C CYS A 46 1.68 -6.77 2.85
N PHE A 47 1.42 -7.35 1.68
CA PHE A 47 2.28 -7.22 0.51
C PHE A 47 2.39 -5.77 0.04
N ILE A 48 1.27 -5.04 -0.09
CA ILE A 48 1.28 -3.62 -0.48
C ILE A 48 1.96 -2.75 0.60
N LEU A 49 1.68 -2.98 1.88
CA LEU A 49 2.33 -2.25 2.97
C LEU A 49 3.85 -2.48 2.98
N PHE A 50 4.29 -3.70 2.67
CA PHE A 50 5.71 -4.02 2.55
C PHE A 50 6.36 -3.30 1.35
N GLN A 51 5.68 -3.21 0.21
CA GLN A 51 6.13 -2.40 -0.93
C GLN A 51 6.25 -0.92 -0.57
N GLY A 52 5.28 -0.39 0.17
CA GLY A 52 5.32 0.97 0.71
C GLY A 52 6.53 1.22 1.59
N SER A 53 6.78 0.29 2.51
CA SER A 53 7.93 0.36 3.41
C SER A 53 9.22 0.39 2.59
N PHE A 54 9.37 -0.52 1.64
CA PHE A 54 10.51 -0.56 0.72
C PHE A 54 10.68 0.75 -0.08
N TYR A 55 9.58 1.38 -0.50
CA TYR A 55 9.62 2.67 -1.18
C TYR A 55 10.22 3.79 -0.30
N TRP A 56 9.80 3.89 0.97
CA TRP A 56 10.38 4.89 1.88
C TRP A 56 11.85 4.63 2.20
N LEU A 57 12.25 3.36 2.27
CA LEU A 57 13.65 2.98 2.41
C LEU A 57 14.47 3.46 1.21
N ILE A 58 13.97 3.28 -0.02
CA ILE A 58 14.62 3.79 -1.23
C ILE A 58 14.71 5.32 -1.18
N CYS A 59 13.66 6.02 -0.74
CA CYS A 59 13.70 7.47 -0.58
C CYS A 59 14.79 7.93 0.42
N LEU A 60 15.01 7.17 1.50
CA LEU A 60 16.11 7.41 2.43
C LEU A 60 17.49 7.21 1.78
N LEU A 61 17.64 6.17 0.95
CA LEU A 61 18.88 5.90 0.22
C LEU A 61 19.19 7.01 -0.81
N LYS A 62 18.17 7.49 -1.54
CA LYS A 62 18.29 8.65 -2.46
C LYS A 62 18.76 9.92 -1.76
N LEU A 63 18.40 10.12 -0.49
CA LEU A 63 18.86 11.29 0.29
C LEU A 63 20.33 11.18 0.74
N ASN A 64 20.89 9.98 0.76
CA ASN A 64 22.25 9.73 1.23
C ASN A 64 23.29 9.64 0.09
N ASN A 65 22.91 9.32 -1.15
CA ASN A 65 23.85 9.09 -2.28
C ASN A 65 23.20 9.41 -3.66
N ASN A 66 24.02 9.46 -4.73
CA ASN A 66 23.59 9.43 -6.15
C ASN A 66 23.04 8.05 -6.53
N PHE A 67 21.95 7.63 -5.88
CA PHE A 67 21.36 6.32 -6.07
C PHE A 67 20.63 6.28 -7.43
N ASN A 68 21.03 5.37 -8.32
CA ASN A 68 20.35 5.19 -9.60
C ASN A 68 18.98 4.53 -9.37
N ASP A 69 17.94 5.35 -9.40
CA ASP A 69 16.59 4.98 -9.05
C ASP A 69 15.81 4.31 -10.19
N ILE A 70 16.38 4.28 -11.40
CA ILE A 70 15.72 3.74 -12.60
C ILE A 70 15.35 2.26 -12.44
N LYS A 71 16.27 1.43 -11.93
CA LYS A 71 16.02 -0.01 -11.75
C LYS A 71 14.90 -0.27 -10.73
N TYR A 72 14.88 0.51 -9.64
CA TYR A 72 13.87 0.36 -8.59
C TYR A 72 12.49 0.78 -9.08
N ILE A 73 12.39 1.88 -9.80
CA ILE A 73 11.10 2.34 -10.33
C ILE A 73 10.54 1.35 -11.37
N LYS A 74 11.40 0.68 -12.16
CA LYS A 74 10.96 -0.44 -13.02
C LYS A 74 10.37 -1.61 -12.23
N ILE A 75 10.93 -1.94 -11.06
CA ILE A 75 10.38 -2.97 -10.17
C ILE A 75 9.00 -2.54 -9.67
N PHE A 76 8.82 -1.28 -9.25
CA PHE A 76 7.50 -0.78 -8.85
C PHE A 76 6.49 -0.71 -9.99
N LEU A 77 6.93 -0.53 -11.24
CA LEU A 77 6.05 -0.68 -12.39
C LEU A 77 5.51 -2.11 -12.51
N ILE A 78 6.37 -3.11 -12.30
CA ILE A 78 5.94 -4.52 -12.28
C ILE A 78 4.97 -4.74 -11.12
N PHE A 79 5.30 -4.26 -9.91
CA PHE A 79 4.42 -4.38 -8.75
C PHE A 79 3.05 -3.75 -9.00
N LYS A 80 2.98 -2.57 -9.64
CA LYS A 80 1.70 -1.96 -10.01
C LYS A 80 0.78 -2.91 -10.78
N TYR A 81 1.31 -3.63 -11.78
CA TYR A 81 0.52 -4.58 -12.55
C TYR A 81 0.20 -5.84 -11.76
N VAL A 82 1.16 -6.35 -10.98
CA VAL A 82 0.97 -7.50 -10.09
C VAL A 82 -0.15 -7.22 -9.09
N ASP A 83 -0.16 -6.06 -8.45
CA ASP A 83 -1.18 -5.70 -7.46
C ASP A 83 -2.57 -5.61 -8.06
N ILE A 84 -2.71 -5.06 -9.28
CA ILE A 84 -4.00 -5.05 -10.00
C ILE A 84 -4.47 -6.48 -10.27
N ILE A 85 -3.58 -7.36 -10.74
CA ILE A 85 -3.91 -8.76 -11.02
C ILE A 85 -4.34 -9.45 -9.72
N LEU A 86 -3.60 -9.26 -8.63
CA LEU A 86 -3.93 -9.86 -7.33
C LEU A 86 -5.27 -9.35 -6.78
N LEU A 87 -5.57 -8.06 -6.93
CA LEU A 87 -6.88 -7.49 -6.59
C LEU A 87 -8.00 -8.11 -7.45
N ALA A 88 -7.78 -8.26 -8.75
CA ALA A 88 -8.76 -8.85 -9.67
C ALA A 88 -9.02 -10.33 -9.36
N VAL A 89 -7.98 -11.10 -9.02
CA VAL A 89 -8.07 -12.52 -8.63
C VAL A 89 -8.87 -12.71 -7.33
N TYR A 90 -8.92 -11.70 -6.46
CA TYR A 90 -9.71 -11.80 -5.24
C TYR A 90 -11.22 -11.81 -5.47
N ILE A 91 -11.70 -11.12 -6.52
CA ILE A 91 -13.13 -11.01 -6.84
C ILE A 91 -13.78 -12.40 -7.01
N PRO A 92 -13.27 -13.32 -7.86
CA PRO A 92 -13.85 -14.65 -7.99
C PRO A 92 -13.71 -15.48 -6.70
N ILE A 93 -12.66 -15.29 -5.90
CA ILE A 93 -12.50 -15.98 -4.61
C ILE A 93 -13.64 -15.59 -3.66
N LEU A 94 -14.05 -14.32 -3.64
CA LEU A 94 -15.17 -13.85 -2.83
C LEU A 94 -16.52 -14.39 -3.35
N VAL A 95 -16.73 -14.36 -4.68
CA VAL A 95 -18.02 -14.70 -5.32
C VAL A 95 -18.29 -16.21 -5.33
N PHE A 96 -17.29 -17.03 -5.65
CA PHE A 96 -17.45 -18.48 -5.81
C PHE A 96 -17.18 -19.27 -4.54
N SER A 97 -16.99 -18.61 -3.41
CA SER A 97 -16.77 -19.25 -2.13
C SER A 97 -18.11 -19.66 -1.49
N PRO A 98 -18.51 -20.94 -1.47
CA PRO A 98 -19.69 -21.37 -0.73
C PRO A 98 -19.45 -21.22 0.78
N SER A 99 -20.47 -20.78 1.50
CA SER A 99 -20.55 -20.86 2.97
C SER A 99 -19.54 -20.02 3.77
N ILE A 100 -19.35 -18.75 3.41
CA ILE A 100 -18.57 -17.80 4.23
C ILE A 100 -19.40 -17.31 5.44
N SER A 101 -18.81 -17.26 6.63
CA SER A 101 -19.48 -16.66 7.78
C SER A 101 -19.60 -15.13 7.60
N LYS A 102 -20.65 -14.53 8.17
CA LYS A 102 -20.87 -13.07 8.09
C LYS A 102 -19.67 -12.28 8.63
N LEU A 103 -19.00 -12.79 9.67
CA LEU A 103 -17.82 -12.17 10.26
C LEU A 103 -16.62 -12.18 9.29
N TYR A 104 -16.36 -13.31 8.63
CA TYR A 104 -15.28 -13.41 7.64
C TYR A 104 -15.56 -12.51 6.42
N TYR A 105 -16.81 -12.47 5.94
CA TYR A 105 -17.20 -11.63 4.81
C TYR A 105 -17.01 -10.13 5.08
N ILE A 106 -17.45 -9.65 6.25
CA ILE A 106 -17.27 -8.24 6.65
C ILE A 106 -15.78 -7.91 6.80
N GLY A 107 -15.02 -8.78 7.46
CA GLY A 107 -13.58 -8.59 7.63
C GLY A 107 -12.85 -8.55 6.29
N SER A 108 -13.28 -9.36 5.32
CA SER A 108 -12.64 -9.45 4.03
C SER A 108 -12.91 -8.22 3.15
N ILE A 109 -14.15 -7.69 3.17
CA ILE A 109 -14.50 -6.40 2.56
C ILE A 109 -13.70 -5.25 3.19
N PHE A 110 -13.54 -5.26 4.51
CA PHE A 110 -12.75 -4.24 5.21
C PHE A 110 -11.29 -4.25 4.74
N LEU A 111 -10.67 -5.43 4.72
CA LEU A 111 -9.26 -5.60 4.32
C LEU A 111 -9.04 -5.25 2.84
N ILE A 112 -9.93 -5.66 1.94
CA ILE A 112 -9.76 -5.35 0.51
C ILE A 112 -9.98 -3.85 0.24
N SER A 113 -10.89 -3.20 0.97
CA SER A 113 -11.07 -1.75 0.90
C SER A 113 -9.82 -1.01 1.35
N PHE A 114 -9.21 -1.46 2.45
CA PHE A 114 -7.96 -0.90 2.96
C PHE A 114 -6.78 -1.13 1.99
N THR A 115 -6.72 -2.33 1.38
CA THR A 115 -5.75 -2.66 0.32
C THR A 115 -5.89 -1.74 -0.89
N LEU A 116 -7.12 -1.46 -1.34
CA LEU A 116 -7.40 -0.52 -2.43
C LEU A 116 -6.96 0.91 -2.10
N ILE A 117 -7.20 1.35 -0.85
CA ILE A 117 -6.76 2.67 -0.39
C ILE A 117 -5.24 2.77 -0.46
N GLU A 118 -4.52 1.76 0.03
CA GLU A 118 -3.05 1.76 -0.03
C GLU A 118 -2.54 1.70 -1.48
N TYR A 119 -3.14 0.87 -2.33
CA TYR A 119 -2.80 0.83 -3.75
C TYR A 119 -2.96 2.22 -4.41
N ILE A 120 -4.09 2.90 -4.17
CA ILE A 120 -4.33 4.26 -4.69
C ILE A 120 -3.27 5.23 -4.12
N ASN A 121 -2.97 5.12 -2.82
CA ASN A 121 -2.02 5.95 -2.11
C ASN A 121 -0.60 5.90 -2.71
N TYR A 122 -0.14 4.70 -3.08
CA TYR A 122 1.20 4.52 -3.67
C TYR A 122 1.23 4.78 -5.17
N TYR A 123 0.26 4.29 -5.95
CA TYR A 123 0.40 4.25 -7.41
C TYR A 123 -0.32 5.36 -8.16
N ILE A 124 -1.23 6.10 -7.51
CA ILE A 124 -2.08 7.09 -8.18
C ILE A 124 -1.98 8.46 -7.49
N VAL A 125 -2.43 8.56 -6.25
CA VAL A 125 -2.66 9.83 -5.55
C VAL A 125 -2.12 9.74 -4.14
N ARG A 126 -1.46 10.79 -3.65
CA ARG A 126 -1.08 10.85 -2.24
C ARG A 126 -2.32 11.05 -1.36
N LEU A 127 -2.65 10.04 -0.54
CA LEU A 127 -3.69 10.11 0.49
C LEU A 127 -3.10 10.32 1.89
N SER A 128 -1.84 9.90 2.12
CA SER A 128 -1.11 10.10 3.38
C SER A 128 -0.69 11.57 3.58
N TYR A 129 -1.67 12.44 3.85
CA TYR A 129 -1.46 13.78 4.37
C TYR A 129 -1.41 13.76 5.91
N PRO A 130 -0.58 14.61 6.52
CA PRO A 130 -0.45 14.65 7.98
C PRO A 130 -1.71 15.11 8.72
N LYS A 131 -2.66 15.75 8.02
CA LYS A 131 -3.95 16.16 8.59
C LYS A 131 -5.10 15.76 7.66
N ILE A 132 -6.14 15.18 8.24
CA ILE A 132 -7.37 14.80 7.52
C ILE A 132 -8.07 16.03 6.91
N SER A 133 -7.98 17.20 7.55
CA SER A 133 -8.57 18.45 7.05
C SER A 133 -7.96 18.90 5.73
N ILE A 134 -6.64 18.77 5.60
CA ILE A 134 -5.91 19.09 4.36
C ILE A 134 -6.26 18.09 3.26
N LEU A 135 -6.40 16.81 3.61
CA LEU A 135 -6.86 15.79 2.67
C LEU A 135 -8.27 16.13 2.16
N MET A 136 -9.21 16.40 3.06
CA MET A 136 -10.58 16.76 2.72
C MET A 136 -10.65 18.01 1.85
N GLU A 137 -9.93 19.07 2.22
CA GLU A 137 -9.86 20.29 1.41
C GLU A 137 -9.37 20.01 -0.01
N LYS A 138 -8.35 19.15 -0.17
CA LYS A 138 -7.82 18.78 -1.49
C LYS A 138 -8.76 17.86 -2.27
N ILE A 139 -9.49 16.97 -1.60
CA ILE A 139 -10.52 16.13 -2.22
C ILE A 139 -11.65 17.03 -2.74
N THR A 140 -12.19 17.91 -1.90
CA THR A 140 -13.28 18.83 -2.25
C THR A 140 -12.90 19.74 -3.40
N ASN A 141 -11.67 20.25 -3.40
CA ASN A 141 -11.16 21.10 -4.47
C ASN A 141 -10.62 20.33 -5.69
N LYS A 142 -10.68 18.98 -5.70
CA LYS A 142 -10.07 18.10 -6.72
C LYS A 142 -8.58 18.38 -6.99
N LYS A 143 -7.86 18.93 -6.02
CA LYS A 143 -6.41 19.29 -6.07
C LYS A 143 -5.52 18.20 -5.48
N LEU A 144 -5.93 16.94 -5.62
CA LEU A 144 -5.15 15.80 -5.17
C LEU A 144 -3.86 15.69 -5.99
N THR A 145 -2.72 15.68 -5.30
CA THR A 145 -1.42 15.54 -5.96
C THR A 145 -1.12 14.08 -6.24
N LYS A 146 -0.51 13.80 -7.40
CA LYS A 146 0.07 12.48 -7.69
C LYS A 146 0.99 12.03 -6.55
N SER A 147 0.96 10.73 -6.24
CA SER A 147 1.86 10.14 -5.25
C SER A 147 3.32 10.32 -5.69
N SER A 148 4.25 10.29 -4.73
CA SER A 148 5.67 10.44 -5.04
C SER A 148 6.17 9.34 -5.98
N LEU A 149 5.68 8.10 -5.81
CA LEU A 149 6.00 6.97 -6.69
C LEU A 149 5.37 7.13 -8.08
N ALA A 150 4.14 7.63 -8.21
CA ALA A 150 3.53 7.90 -9.50
C ALA A 150 4.31 8.93 -10.33
N LYS A 151 4.86 9.96 -9.67
CA LYS A 151 5.73 10.96 -10.31
C LYS A 151 7.04 10.35 -10.77
N ASP A 152 7.65 9.50 -9.94
CA ASP A 152 8.88 8.77 -10.27
C ASP A 152 8.68 7.83 -11.48
N ILE A 153 7.53 7.14 -11.54
CA ILE A 153 7.13 6.28 -12.66
C ILE A 153 6.97 7.08 -13.97
N GLU A 154 6.25 8.20 -13.90
CA GLU A 154 6.01 9.07 -15.07
C GLU A 154 7.31 9.62 -15.64
N ARG A 155 8.25 10.00 -14.76
CA ARG A 155 9.57 10.49 -15.16
C ARG A 155 10.34 9.47 -16.02
N ILE A 156 10.26 8.18 -15.71
CA ILE A 156 10.96 7.13 -16.48
C ILE A 156 10.24 6.77 -17.77
N LYS A 157 8.91 6.90 -17.81
CA LYS A 157 8.15 6.66 -19.05
C LYS A 157 8.46 7.70 -20.14
N ASN A 158 8.97 8.87 -19.75
CA ASN A 158 9.32 9.98 -20.64
C ASN A 158 10.82 10.02 -21.01
N ILE A 159 11.61 9.02 -20.60
CA ILE A 159 13.02 8.82 -20.99
C ILE A 159 13.06 7.71 -22.04
#